data_AF-A0A1G1YJ74-F1
#
_entry.id   AF-A0A1G1YJ74-F1
#
_cell.length_a   1.000
_cell.length_b   1.000
_cell.length_c   1.000
_cell.angle_alpha   90.00
_cell.angle_beta   90.00
_cell.angle_gamma   90.00
#
_symmetry.space_group_name_H-M   'P 1'
#
loop_
_entity.id
_entity.type
_entity.pdbx_description
1 polymer ?
#
loop_
_entity_poly.entity_id
_entity_poly.type
_entity_poly.pdbx_seq_one_letter_code
_entity_poly.pdbx_strand_id
1 'polypeptide(L)'
;MLPEKWEQTKGHILDTFADVDISRQELQEPEVGSKEIVIFNGPLGQMKLEYISRPVVLSKRTHGSRRIGSHTEVEYVYSTEEFSHQLKVSKLDPETDDWVEMELARGDFSL
;
A
#
# COMPACT_ATOMS: atom_id res chain seq x y z
N MET A 1 7.61 3.89 -4.71
CA MET A 1 8.73 2.94 -4.48
C MET A 1 8.68 1.89 -5.58
N LEU A 2 9.81 1.41 -6.10
CA LEU A 2 9.80 0.31 -7.10
C LEU A 2 9.62 -1.06 -6.41
N PRO A 3 8.99 -2.06 -7.07
CA PRO A 3 8.82 -3.41 -6.51
C PRO A 3 10.12 -4.08 -6.09
N GLU A 4 11.19 -3.91 -6.86
CA GLU A 4 12.51 -4.48 -6.54
C GLU A 4 13.08 -3.92 -5.22
N LYS A 5 12.87 -2.61 -4.98
CA LYS A 5 13.27 -1.98 -3.71
C LYS A 5 12.48 -2.52 -2.53
N TRP A 6 11.23 -2.92 -2.74
CA TRP A 6 10.42 -3.56 -1.70
C TRP A 6 10.96 -4.94 -1.33
N GLU A 7 11.25 -5.78 -2.32
CA GLU A 7 11.86 -7.11 -2.08
C GLU A 7 13.21 -7.01 -1.36
N GLN A 8 14.07 -6.06 -1.76
CA GLN A 8 15.32 -5.80 -1.05
C GLN A 8 15.07 -5.38 0.40
N THR A 9 14.13 -4.47 0.64
CA THR A 9 13.77 -4.01 2.00
C THR A 9 13.30 -5.17 2.87
N LYS A 10 12.43 -6.04 2.35
CA LYS A 10 11.99 -7.25 3.05
C LYS A 10 13.15 -8.18 3.37
N GLY A 11 14.03 -8.43 2.41
CA GLY A 11 15.23 -9.26 2.61
C GLY A 11 16.10 -8.72 3.75
N HIS A 12 16.42 -7.42 3.72
CA HIS A 12 17.18 -6.78 4.79
C HIS A 12 16.51 -6.89 6.16
N ILE A 13 15.18 -6.74 6.24
CA ILE A 13 14.43 -6.88 7.50
C ILE A 13 14.52 -8.31 8.02
N LEU A 14 14.30 -9.32 7.16
CA LEU A 14 14.38 -10.73 7.52
C LEU A 14 15.80 -11.15 7.95
N ASP A 15 16.83 -10.57 7.34
CA ASP A 15 18.22 -10.85 7.70
C ASP A 15 18.64 -10.17 9.02
N THR A 16 18.04 -9.01 9.34
CA THR A 16 18.43 -8.18 10.49
C THR A 16 17.63 -8.50 11.75
N PHE A 17 16.34 -8.81 11.60
CA PHE A 17 15.40 -8.97 12.70
C PHE A 17 14.90 -10.41 12.77
N ALA A 18 14.88 -10.99 13.97
CA ALA A 18 14.48 -12.38 14.18
C ALA A 18 12.96 -12.57 14.29
N ASP A 19 12.23 -11.53 14.73
CA ASP A 19 10.78 -11.57 14.97
C ASP A 19 10.10 -10.67 13.92
N VAL A 20 9.83 -11.26 12.76
CA VAL A 20 9.24 -10.59 11.59
C VAL A 20 7.98 -11.35 11.19
N ASP A 21 6.84 -10.67 11.22
CA ASP A 21 5.57 -11.15 10.69
C ASP A 21 5.32 -10.53 9.32
N ILE A 22 5.03 -11.37 8.32
CA ILE A 22 4.73 -10.92 6.96
C ILE A 22 3.36 -11.45 6.57
N SER A 23 2.46 -10.55 6.19
CA SER A 23 1.15 -10.90 5.67
C SER A 23 0.87 -10.20 4.35
N ARG A 24 0.14 -10.88 3.46
CA ARG A 24 -0.31 -10.33 2.18
C ARG A 24 -1.83 -10.38 2.11
N GLN A 25 -2.42 -9.26 1.69
CA GLN A 25 -3.86 -9.08 1.55
C GLN A 25 -4.17 -8.61 0.12
N GLU A 26 -5.16 -9.23 -0.50
CA GLU A 26 -5.70 -8.73 -1.77
C GLU A 26 -6.77 -7.68 -1.49
N LEU A 27 -6.69 -6.55 -2.17
CA LEU A 27 -7.67 -5.48 -2.07
C LEU A 27 -8.68 -5.62 -3.22
N GLN A 28 -9.97 -5.55 -2.87
CA GLN A 28 -11.09 -5.63 -3.82
C GLN A 28 -11.69 -4.25 -4.08
N GLU A 29 -12.58 -4.15 -5.06
CA GLU A 29 -13.21 -2.88 -5.47
C GLU A 29 -13.79 -2.09 -4.28
N PRO A 30 -13.61 -0.74 -4.23
CA PRO A 30 -12.99 0.12 -5.25
C PRO A 30 -11.47 0.28 -5.14
N GLU A 31 -10.80 -0.38 -4.18
CA GLU A 31 -9.36 -0.25 -3.93
C GLU A 31 -8.55 -1.41 -4.53
N VAL A 32 -8.94 -1.92 -5.72
CA VAL A 32 -8.31 -3.07 -6.39
C VAL A 32 -6.78 -3.03 -6.29
N GLY A 33 -6.15 -4.12 -5.88
CA GLY A 33 -4.70 -4.22 -5.74
C GLY A 33 -4.24 -5.27 -4.74
N SER A 34 -3.01 -5.12 -4.25
CA SER A 34 -2.47 -5.95 -3.17
C SER A 34 -1.77 -5.09 -2.14
N LYS A 35 -1.81 -5.54 -0.90
CA LYS A 35 -1.13 -4.94 0.24
C LYS A 35 -0.30 -5.99 0.94
N GLU A 36 0.98 -5.74 1.11
CA GLU A 36 1.87 -6.51 1.96
C GLU A 36 2.14 -5.73 3.24
N ILE A 37 2.04 -6.41 4.37
CA ILE A 37 2.27 -5.85 5.70
C ILE A 37 3.44 -6.62 6.30
N VAL A 38 4.42 -5.89 6.80
CA VAL A 38 5.57 -6.45 7.53
C VAL A 38 5.61 -5.79 8.90
N ILE A 39 5.52 -6.59 9.96
CA ILE A 39 5.61 -6.15 11.35
C ILE A 39 6.88 -6.74 11.95
N PHE A 40 7.69 -5.92 12.60
CA PHE A 40 8.92 -6.38 13.25
C PHE A 40 9.32 -5.50 14.43
N ASN A 41 10.19 -6.02 15.29
CA ASN A 41 10.77 -5.26 16.40
C ASN A 41 12.04 -4.54 15.95
N GLY A 42 11.90 -3.25 15.64
CA GLY A 42 12.99 -2.38 15.20
C GLY A 42 13.65 -1.58 16.34
N PRO A 43 14.65 -0.75 16.01
CA PRO A 43 15.34 0.09 16.99
C PRO A 43 14.45 1.16 17.64
N LEU A 44 13.31 1.47 17.03
CA LEU A 44 12.32 2.43 17.53
C LEU A 44 11.12 1.76 18.21
N GLY A 45 11.20 0.46 18.48
CA GLY A 45 10.09 -0.36 19.01
C GLY A 45 9.41 -1.18 17.91
N GLN A 46 8.14 -1.52 18.11
CA GLN A 46 7.39 -2.31 17.15
C GLN A 46 7.07 -1.45 15.91
N MET A 47 7.52 -1.90 14.74
CA MET A 47 7.38 -1.21 13.47
C MET A 47 6.46 -1.99 12.54
N LYS A 48 5.71 -1.26 11.70
CA LYS A 48 4.82 -1.81 10.68
C LYS A 48 5.07 -1.11 9.36
N LEU A 49 5.31 -1.89 8.32
CA LEU A 49 5.49 -1.43 6.95
C LEU A 49 4.32 -1.95 6.13
N GLU A 50 3.63 -1.07 5.41
CA GLU A 50 2.56 -1.43 4.50
C GLU A 50 2.96 -1.04 3.08
N TYR A 51 3.22 -2.04 2.24
CA TYR A 51 3.48 -1.87 0.82
C TYR A 51 2.20 -2.14 0.02
N ILE A 52 1.68 -1.11 -0.62
CA ILE A 52 0.43 -1.13 -1.37
C ILE A 52 0.75 -1.01 -2.86
N SER A 53 0.33 -2.00 -3.64
CA SER A 53 0.45 -2.03 -5.10
C SER A 53 -0.95 -2.01 -5.71
N ARG A 54 -1.27 -0.96 -6.46
CA ARG A 54 -2.59 -0.76 -7.08
C ARG A 54 -2.43 -0.48 -8.58
N PRO A 55 -3.20 -1.11 -9.47
CA PRO A 55 -3.22 -0.73 -10.87
C PRO A 55 -3.67 0.73 -10.99
N VAL A 56 -3.04 1.47 -11.89
CA VAL A 56 -3.42 2.87 -12.17
C VAL A 56 -4.82 2.86 -12.80
N VAL A 57 -5.72 3.71 -12.30
CA VAL A 57 -7.04 3.89 -12.93
C VAL A 57 -6.84 4.68 -14.22
N LEU A 58 -6.98 4.02 -15.37
CA LEU A 58 -6.79 4.64 -16.69
C LEU A 58 -7.97 5.55 -17.06
N SER A 59 -9.19 5.18 -16.69
CA SER A 59 -10.38 5.95 -17.03
C SER A 59 -11.58 5.57 -16.16
N LYS A 60 -12.43 6.54 -15.85
CA LYS A 60 -13.77 6.31 -15.28
C LYS A 60 -14.77 6.51 -16.42
N ARG A 61 -15.47 5.45 -16.84
CA ARG A 61 -16.55 5.59 -17.83
C ARG A 61 -17.88 5.66 -17.08
N THR A 62 -18.47 6.86 -17.04
CA THR A 62 -19.83 7.04 -16.53
C THR A 62 -20.80 6.85 -17.68
N HIS A 63 -21.49 5.72 -17.75
CA HIS A 63 -22.60 5.53 -18.68
C HIS A 63 -23.86 6.24 -18.16
N GLY A 64 -23.91 7.57 -18.34
CA GLY A 64 -25.08 8.37 -18.03
C GLY A 64 -26.15 8.23 -19.13
N SER A 65 -27.10 7.32 -18.98
CA SER A 65 -28.29 7.28 -19.85
C SER A 65 -29.21 8.45 -19.49
N ARG A 66 -29.40 9.41 -20.40
CA ARG A 66 -30.36 10.54 -20.27
C ARG A 66 -31.81 10.05 -20.43
N ARG A 67 -32.25 9.12 -19.59
CA ARG A 67 -33.65 8.70 -19.48
C ARG A 67 -34.10 8.80 -18.02
N ILE A 68 -35.29 9.36 -17.84
CA ILE A 68 -35.96 9.53 -16.54
C ILE A 68 -36.08 8.13 -15.93
N GLY A 69 -35.28 7.84 -14.90
CA GLY A 69 -35.24 6.54 -14.21
C GLY A 69 -33.94 5.72 -14.30
N SER A 70 -32.85 6.23 -14.88
CA SER A 70 -31.63 5.42 -15.06
C SER A 70 -30.71 5.39 -13.84
N HIS A 71 -30.44 4.17 -13.34
CA HIS A 71 -29.32 3.84 -12.45
C HIS A 71 -28.00 4.29 -13.12
N THR A 72 -27.15 5.00 -12.37
CA THR A 72 -25.81 5.40 -12.84
C THR A 72 -24.83 4.33 -12.39
N GLU A 73 -24.36 3.50 -13.33
CA GLU A 73 -23.30 2.53 -13.08
C GLU A 73 -21.96 3.19 -13.40
N VAL A 74 -21.08 3.24 -12.40
CA VAL A 74 -19.72 3.79 -12.54
C VAL A 74 -18.78 2.63 -12.81
N GLU A 75 -18.29 2.52 -14.04
CA GLU A 75 -17.32 1.48 -14.41
C GLU A 75 -15.89 2.03 -14.29
N TYR A 76 -15.08 1.39 -13.47
CA TYR A 76 -13.66 1.71 -13.29
C TYR A 76 -12.82 0.90 -14.28
N VAL A 77 -12.09 1.56 -15.17
CA VAL A 77 -11.12 0.92 -16.06
C VAL A 77 -9.73 1.02 -15.45
N TYR A 78 -9.21 -0.11 -14.96
CA TYR A 78 -7.86 -0.24 -14.41
C TYR A 78 -6.82 -0.57 -15.49
N SER A 79 -5.58 -0.10 -15.32
CA SER A 79 -4.45 -0.48 -16.18
C SER A 79 -4.02 -1.91 -15.89
N THR A 80 -3.72 -2.67 -16.95
CA THR A 80 -3.07 -3.98 -16.83
C THR A 80 -1.54 -3.88 -16.77
N GLU A 81 -0.97 -2.73 -17.13
CA GLU A 81 0.49 -2.55 -17.31
C GLU A 81 1.09 -1.51 -16.35
N GLU A 82 0.31 -0.52 -15.91
CA GLU A 82 0.78 0.55 -15.03
C GLU A 82 0.28 0.33 -13.60
N PHE A 83 1.21 0.27 -12.64
CA PHE A 83 0.92 0.12 -11.22
C PHE A 83 1.48 1.31 -10.43
N SER A 84 0.69 1.79 -9.48
CA SER A 84 1.11 2.71 -8.44
C SER A 84 1.54 1.95 -7.20
N HIS A 85 2.64 2.37 -6.59
CA HIS A 85 3.23 1.71 -5.43
C HIS A 85 3.46 2.71 -4.29
N GLN A 86 2.87 2.41 -3.14
CA GLN A 86 3.00 3.22 -1.93
C GLN A 86 3.62 2.39 -0.82
N LEU A 87 4.59 2.96 -0.12
CA LEU A 87 5.08 2.44 1.16
C LEU A 87 4.55 3.37 2.26
N LYS A 88 3.91 2.79 3.27
CA LYS A 88 3.64 3.45 4.54
C LYS A 88 4.47 2.81 5.63
N VAL A 89 4.98 3.63 6.55
CA VAL A 89 5.75 3.17 7.70
C VAL A 89 5.04 3.70 8.93
N SER A 90 4.81 2.83 9.91
CA SER A 90 4.22 3.20 11.19
C SER A 90 5.06 2.60 12.31
N LYS A 91 5.07 3.28 13.45
CA LYS A 91 5.59 2.73 14.71
C LYS A 91 4.44 2.59 15.71
N LEU A 92 4.51 1.59 16.57
CA LEU A 92 3.60 1.50 17.71
C LEU A 92 4.00 2.54 18.74
N ASP A 93 3.06 3.38 19.13
CA ASP A 93 3.23 4.30 20.25
C ASP A 93 2.94 3.56 21.56
N PRO A 94 3.93 3.39 22.46
CA PRO A 94 3.73 2.66 23.71
C PRO A 94 2.83 3.40 24.70
N GLU A 95 2.59 4.71 24.53
CA GLU A 95 1.74 5.49 25.43
C GLU A 95 0.26 5.35 25.08
N THR A 96 -0.07 5.23 23.79
CA THR A 96 -1.46 5.14 23.30
C THR A 96 -1.84 3.75 22.78
N ASP A 97 -0.88 2.84 22.62
CA ASP A 97 -1.06 1.52 21.97
C ASP A 97 -1.56 1.63 20.52
N ASP A 98 -1.30 2.77 19.86
CA ASP A 98 -1.75 3.05 18.49
C ASP A 98 -0.59 3.07 17.49
N TRP A 99 -0.88 2.73 16.24
CA TRP A 99 0.07 2.86 15.14
C TRP A 99 0.15 4.31 14.66
N VAL A 100 1.29 4.95 14.88
CA VAL A 100 1.58 6.30 14.40
C VAL A 100 2.32 6.22 13.08
N GLU A 101 1.68 6.68 11.99
CA GLU A 101 2.32 6.79 10.67
C GLU A 101 3.49 7.78 10.74
N MET A 102 4.64 7.33 10.27
CA MET A 102 5.83 8.15 10.15
C MET A 102 5.80 8.85 8.80
N GLU A 103 5.91 10.18 8.81
CA GLU A 103 6.06 10.91 7.56
C GLU A 103 7.42 10.55 6.93
N LEU A 104 7.36 9.67 5.93
CA LEU A 104 8.45 9.52 4.98
C LEU A 104 8.45 10.75 4.09
N ALA A 105 9.33 11.71 4.37
CA ALA A 105 9.53 12.86 3.50
C ALA A 105 9.74 12.36 2.06
N ARG A 106 8.81 12.72 1.15
CA ARG A 106 8.94 12.46 -0.28
C ARG A 106 10.11 13.28 -0.83
N GLY A 107 11.32 12.76 -0.75
CA GLY A 107 12.48 13.38 -1.38
C GLY A 107 13.78 13.10 -0.64
N ASP A 108 14.35 11.91 -0.85
CA ASP A 108 15.81 11.67 -0.94
C ASP A 108 16.10 10.16 -0.95
N PHE A 109 15.70 9.49 -2.02
CA PHE A 109 16.29 8.19 -2.38
C PHE A 109 16.96 8.31 -3.75
N SER A 110 17.98 9.16 -3.83
CA SER A 110 19.07 9.00 -4.79
C SER A 110 20.08 8.04 -4.16
N LEU A 111 20.00 6.77 -4.53
CA LEU A 111 21.10 5.81 -4.43
C LEU A 111 21.50 5.44 -5.86
#